data_AF-A0A968JVK6-F1
#
_entry.id   AF-A0A968JVK6-F1
#
_cell.length_a   1.000
_cell.length_b   1.000
_cell.length_c   1.000
_cell.angle_alpha   90.00
_cell.angle_beta   90.00
_cell.angle_gamma   90.00
#
_symmetry.space_group_name_H-M   'P 1'
#
loop_
_entity.id
_entity.type
_entity.pdbx_description
1 polymer ?
#
loop_
_entity_poly.entity_id
_entity_poly.type
_entity_poly.pdbx_seq_one_letter_code
_entity_poly.pdbx_strand_id
1 'polypeptide(L)'
;MQKYIVIFFSVLLISKGLVAQSRIVDEIVAIVGDKKILYSDIEKQYLQYQAQGISQDENMRCIIFEDLLTQNLLVNQAEIDSIEVTEDQVEMQLNQRMQYYINQVGSEKRLEEIFNKSVIEMKEDFRSIVRDQLRAQMMRQEITKIFQ
;
A
#
# COMPACT_ATOMS: atom_id res chain seq x y z
N MET A 1 2.20 58.64 22.66
CA MET A 1 3.12 57.56 23.11
C MET A 1 2.40 56.23 23.34
N GLN A 2 1.21 56.20 23.97
CA GLN A 2 0.46 54.95 24.21
C GLN A 2 -0.01 54.20 22.94
N LYS A 3 -0.38 54.89 21.85
CA LYS A 3 -0.84 54.23 20.60
C LYS A 3 0.24 53.39 19.91
N TYR A 4 1.51 53.78 20.03
CA TYR A 4 2.64 53.05 19.43
C TYR A 4 2.99 51.78 20.21
N ILE A 5 2.75 51.77 21.53
CA ILE A 5 2.97 50.59 22.39
C ILE A 5 1.98 49.46 22.03
N VAL A 6 0.73 49.80 21.73
CA VAL A 6 -0.30 48.82 21.34
C VAL A 6 0.02 48.20 19.97
N ILE A 7 0.51 48.99 19.02
CA ILE A 7 0.91 48.51 17.69
C ILE A 7 2.15 47.61 17.77
N PHE A 8 3.10 47.93 18.65
CA PHE A 8 4.28 47.07 18.89
C PHE A 8 3.90 45.73 19.53
N PHE A 9 2.92 45.72 20.44
CA PHE A 9 2.44 44.49 21.09
C PHE A 9 1.58 43.62 20.16
N SER A 10 0.84 44.21 19.21
CA SER A 10 0.06 43.43 18.23
C SER A 10 0.94 42.77 17.16
N VAL A 11 2.10 43.35 16.82
CA VAL A 11 3.04 42.76 15.85
C VAL A 11 3.80 41.57 16.45
N LEU A 12 4.01 41.55 17.77
CA LEU A 12 4.71 40.45 18.46
C LEU A 12 3.88 39.14 18.53
N LEU A 13 2.56 39.20 18.34
CA LEU A 13 1.67 38.03 18.39
C LEU A 13 1.56 37.26 17.07
N ILE A 14 2.10 37.80 15.95
CA ILE A 14 1.96 37.21 14.61
C ILE A 14 3.17 36.32 14.25
N SER A 15 4.22 36.27 15.07
CA SER A 15 5.44 35.46 14.80
C SER A 15 5.31 33.95 15.08
N LYS A 16 4.09 33.43 15.29
CA LYS A 16 3.84 31.98 15.34
C LYS A 16 3.55 31.40 13.95
N GLY A 17 4.45 31.64 13.01
CA GLY A 17 4.56 30.90 11.74
C GLY A 17 6.04 30.62 11.52
N LEU A 18 6.52 29.40 11.24
CA LEU A 18 5.91 28.22 10.67
C LEU A 18 6.54 27.01 11.36
N VAL A 19 5.75 26.14 11.98
CA VAL A 19 6.16 24.73 12.05
C VAL A 19 5.96 24.24 10.62
N ALA A 20 7.02 24.28 9.82
CA ALA A 20 7.06 23.51 8.59
C ALA A 20 6.71 22.09 9.00
N GLN A 21 5.57 21.57 8.53
CA GLN A 21 5.24 20.17 8.71
C GLN A 21 6.48 19.42 8.23
N SER A 22 7.15 18.70 9.12
CA SER A 22 8.22 17.80 8.73
C SER A 22 7.60 16.89 7.69
N ARG A 23 7.93 17.12 6.42
CA ARG A 23 7.46 16.27 5.33
C ARG A 23 7.90 14.87 5.73
N ILE A 24 6.94 14.04 6.13
CA ILE A 24 7.17 12.60 6.33
C ILE A 24 7.38 12.09 4.91
N VAL A 25 8.62 12.20 4.43
CA VAL A 25 9.02 11.62 3.16
C VAL A 25 9.14 10.14 3.43
N ASP A 26 8.32 9.36 2.75
CA ASP A 26 8.41 7.91 2.83
C ASP A 26 9.78 7.45 2.30
N GLU A 27 10.43 6.60 3.06
CA GLU A 27 11.77 6.11 2.74
C GLU A 27 11.68 4.94 1.78
N ILE A 28 12.52 4.96 0.73
CA ILE A 28 12.68 3.83 -0.18
C ILE A 28 13.71 2.89 0.43
N VAL A 29 13.27 1.70 0.83
CA VAL A 29 14.14 0.67 1.42
C VAL A 29 14.84 -0.15 0.34
N ALA A 30 14.16 -0.40 -0.78
CA ALA A 30 14.74 -1.12 -1.93
C ALA A 30 14.04 -0.77 -3.25
N ILE A 31 14.71 -1.07 -4.37
CA ILE A 31 14.20 -0.93 -5.73
C ILE A 31 14.49 -2.22 -6.50
N VAL A 32 13.49 -2.78 -7.18
CA VAL A 32 13.59 -3.97 -8.03
C VAL A 32 12.95 -3.68 -9.38
N GLY A 33 13.77 -3.55 -10.43
CA GLY A 33 13.31 -3.03 -11.72
C GLY A 33 12.70 -1.63 -11.53
N ASP A 34 11.43 -1.48 -11.90
CA ASP A 34 10.67 -0.23 -11.76
C ASP A 34 9.84 -0.17 -10.46
N LYS A 35 9.84 -1.23 -9.63
CA LYS A 35 9.06 -1.31 -8.39
C LYS A 35 9.89 -0.84 -7.20
N LYS A 36 9.31 -0.02 -6.33
CA LYS A 36 9.94 0.49 -5.10
C LYS A 36 9.27 -0.15 -3.89
N ILE A 37 10.08 -0.55 -2.91
CA ILE A 37 9.61 -1.01 -1.60
C ILE A 37 9.80 0.14 -0.63
N LEU A 38 8.69 0.64 -0.11
CA LEU A 38 8.69 1.74 0.85
C LEU A 38 8.68 1.22 2.27
N TYR A 39 9.28 1.99 3.19
CA TYR A 39 9.24 1.66 4.60
C TYR A 39 7.79 1.61 5.12
N SER A 40 6.91 2.50 4.61
CA SER A 40 5.49 2.47 4.97
C SER A 40 4.77 1.19 4.53
N ASP A 41 5.21 0.52 3.46
CA ASP A 41 4.61 -0.74 3.01
C ASP A 41 4.90 -1.87 4.00
N ILE A 42 6.14 -1.91 4.51
CA ILE A 42 6.55 -2.87 5.55
C ILE A 42 5.75 -2.63 6.82
N GLU A 43 5.63 -1.38 7.27
CA GLU A 43 4.89 -1.06 8.49
C GLU A 43 3.39 -1.31 8.37
N LYS A 44 2.76 -1.01 7.22
CA LYS A 44 1.34 -1.33 6.99
C LYS A 44 1.09 -2.83 7.09
N GLN A 45 1.96 -3.64 6.47
CA GLN A 45 1.86 -5.10 6.53
C GLN A 45 2.10 -5.63 7.95
N TYR A 46 3.05 -5.04 8.68
CA TYR A 46 3.34 -5.39 10.06
C TYR A 46 2.14 -5.11 10.98
N LEU A 47 1.53 -3.92 10.86
CA LEU A 47 0.32 -3.57 11.61
C LEU A 47 -0.86 -4.50 11.28
N GLN A 48 -0.97 -4.92 10.02
CA GLN A 48 -1.98 -5.89 9.61
C GLN A 48 -1.77 -7.26 10.27
N TYR A 49 -0.54 -7.76 10.34
CA TYR A 49 -0.24 -9.01 11.06
C TYR A 49 -0.48 -8.89 12.56
N GLN A 50 -0.11 -7.75 13.15
CA GLN A 50 -0.38 -7.46 14.55
C GLN A 50 -1.90 -7.48 14.85
N ALA A 51 -2.72 -6.90 13.97
CA ALA A 51 -4.17 -6.91 14.11
C ALA A 51 -4.79 -8.32 14.00
N GLN A 52 -4.12 -9.23 13.28
CA GLN A 52 -4.52 -10.64 13.16
C GLN A 52 -4.00 -11.50 14.33
N GLY A 53 -3.23 -10.93 15.26
CA GLY A 53 -2.61 -11.67 16.35
C GLY A 53 -1.39 -12.50 15.94
N ILE A 54 -0.86 -12.27 14.74
CA ILE A 54 0.38 -12.89 14.25
C ILE A 54 1.57 -12.13 14.88
N SER A 55 2.59 -12.86 15.31
CA SER A 55 3.62 -12.49 16.29
C SER A 55 4.21 -11.08 16.20
N GLN A 56 4.60 -10.53 17.36
CA GLN A 56 5.38 -9.28 17.48
C GLN A 56 6.89 -9.53 17.52
N ASP A 57 7.37 -10.52 16.78
CA ASP A 57 8.80 -10.80 16.70
C ASP A 57 9.53 -9.60 16.05
N GLU A 58 10.71 -9.27 16.56
CA GLU A 58 11.56 -8.20 16.04
C GLU A 58 11.96 -8.48 14.59
N ASN A 59 12.03 -9.77 14.22
CA ASN A 59 12.34 -10.22 12.86
C ASN A 59 11.18 -10.12 11.86
N MET A 60 9.94 -9.85 12.31
CA MET A 60 8.77 -9.86 11.42
C MET A 60 8.89 -8.83 10.30
N ARG A 61 9.49 -7.67 10.57
CA ARG A 61 9.75 -6.64 9.55
C ARG A 61 10.71 -7.13 8.46
N CYS A 62 11.74 -7.88 8.84
CA CYS A 62 12.67 -8.48 7.90
C CYS A 62 11.97 -9.51 7.01
N ILE A 63 11.13 -10.38 7.60
CA ILE A 63 10.35 -11.37 6.85
C ILE A 63 9.41 -10.69 5.86
N ILE A 64 8.67 -9.66 6.30
CA ILE A 64 7.81 -8.86 5.42
C ILE A 64 8.63 -8.24 4.29
N PHE A 65 9.80 -7.68 4.60
CA PHE A 65 10.67 -7.11 3.59
C PHE A 65 11.15 -8.16 2.57
N GLU A 66 11.57 -9.34 3.03
CA GLU A 66 11.97 -10.45 2.17
C GLU A 66 10.82 -10.93 1.27
N ASP A 67 9.60 -11.00 1.80
CA ASP A 67 8.41 -11.36 1.04
C ASP A 67 8.10 -10.31 -0.04
N LEU A 68 8.13 -9.02 0.31
CA LEU A 68 7.94 -7.91 -0.63
C LEU A 68 9.03 -7.90 -1.71
N LEU A 69 10.28 -8.16 -1.33
CA LEU A 69 11.42 -8.25 -2.24
C LEU A 69 11.23 -9.42 -3.23
N THR A 70 10.90 -10.60 -2.70
CA THR A 70 10.66 -11.81 -3.50
C THR A 70 9.49 -11.63 -4.45
N GLN A 71 8.40 -11.01 -3.98
CA GLN A 71 7.24 -10.71 -4.83
C GLN A 71 7.65 -9.80 -5.99
N ASN A 72 8.35 -8.70 -5.72
CA ASN A 72 8.77 -7.77 -6.78
C ASN A 72 9.76 -8.42 -7.76
N LEU A 73 10.66 -9.29 -7.29
CA LEU A 73 11.53 -10.08 -8.15
C LEU A 73 10.71 -10.98 -9.10
N LEU A 74 9.69 -11.66 -8.60
CA LEU A 74 8.81 -12.49 -9.42
C LEU A 74 7.99 -11.68 -10.43
N VAL A 75 7.50 -10.50 -10.05
CA VAL A 75 6.81 -9.60 -10.99
C VAL A 75 7.76 -9.15 -12.09
N ASN A 76 8.96 -8.72 -11.72
CA ASN A 76 9.95 -8.27 -12.70
C ASN A 76 10.39 -9.41 -13.63
N GLN A 77 10.56 -10.63 -13.10
CA GLN A 77 10.86 -11.80 -13.91
C GLN A 77 9.69 -12.17 -14.84
N ALA A 78 8.44 -12.10 -14.37
CA ALA A 78 7.25 -12.29 -15.22
C ALA A 78 7.22 -11.29 -16.38
N GLU A 79 7.61 -10.04 -16.16
CA GLU A 79 7.67 -9.02 -17.22
C GLU A 79 8.77 -9.34 -18.24
N ILE A 80 9.95 -9.79 -17.79
CA ILE A 80 11.04 -10.23 -18.66
C ILE A 80 10.62 -11.45 -19.49
N ASP A 81 9.97 -12.43 -18.86
CA ASP A 81 9.52 -13.67 -19.50
C ASP A 81 8.18 -13.51 -20.25
N SER A 82 7.67 -12.28 -20.34
CA SER A 82 6.42 -11.94 -21.06
C SER A 82 5.20 -12.73 -20.59
N ILE A 83 5.11 -13.02 -19.30
CA ILE A 83 3.94 -13.63 -18.67
C ILE A 83 2.84 -12.57 -18.51
N GLU A 84 1.79 -12.70 -19.30
CA GLU A 84 0.64 -11.80 -19.27
C GLU A 84 -0.52 -12.34 -18.43
N VAL A 85 -1.18 -11.43 -17.71
CA VAL A 85 -2.45 -11.67 -17.01
C VAL A 85 -3.55 -11.06 -17.85
N THR A 86 -4.63 -11.80 -18.10
CA THR A 86 -5.77 -11.23 -18.83
C THR A 86 -6.59 -10.30 -17.95
N GLU A 87 -7.22 -9.29 -18.55
CA GLU A 87 -8.09 -8.37 -17.79
C GLU A 87 -9.27 -9.11 -17.13
N ASP A 88 -9.76 -10.19 -17.74
CA ASP A 88 -10.81 -11.03 -17.15
C ASP A 88 -10.34 -11.71 -15.86
N GLN A 89 -9.08 -12.17 -15.81
CA GLN A 89 -8.50 -12.74 -14.59
C GLN A 89 -8.38 -11.68 -13.48
N VAL A 90 -7.95 -10.47 -13.83
CA VAL A 90 -7.86 -9.34 -12.89
C VAL A 90 -9.25 -8.97 -12.37
N GLU A 91 -10.23 -8.84 -13.25
CA GLU A 91 -11.61 -8.48 -12.87
C GLU A 91 -12.25 -9.56 -12.00
N MET A 92 -12.04 -10.84 -12.31
CA MET A 92 -12.51 -11.94 -11.49
C MET A 92 -11.90 -11.89 -10.07
N GLN A 93 -10.59 -11.65 -9.95
CA GLN A 93 -9.93 -11.51 -8.66
C GLN A 93 -10.41 -10.29 -7.87
N LEU A 94 -10.60 -9.15 -8.54
CA LEU A 94 -11.16 -7.95 -7.93
C LEU A 94 -12.57 -8.20 -7.38
N ASN A 95 -13.43 -8.84 -8.16
CA ASN A 95 -14.78 -9.20 -7.73
C ASN A 95 -14.77 -10.11 -6.50
N GLN A 96 -13.92 -11.13 -6.49
CA GLN A 96 -13.79 -12.04 -5.35
C GLN A 96 -13.36 -11.31 -4.07
N ARG A 97 -12.40 -10.39 -4.17
CA ARG A 97 -11.94 -9.58 -3.03
C ARG A 97 -13.00 -8.61 -2.53
N MET A 98 -13.68 -7.91 -3.44
CA MET A 98 -14.76 -7.00 -3.04
C MET A 98 -15.89 -7.77 -2.37
N GLN A 99 -16.28 -8.93 -2.91
CA GLN A 99 -17.28 -9.78 -2.29
C GLN A 99 -16.88 -10.25 -0.90
N TYR A 100 -15.60 -10.60 -0.69
CA TYR A 100 -15.08 -10.95 0.63
C TYR A 100 -15.26 -9.80 1.63
N TYR A 101 -14.87 -8.57 1.26
CA TYR A 101 -15.05 -7.41 2.14
C TYR A 101 -16.52 -7.07 2.37
N ILE A 102 -17.36 -7.13 1.33
CA ILE A 102 -18.81 -6.93 1.44
C ILE A 102 -19.41 -7.91 2.44
N ASN A 103 -19.03 -9.19 2.38
CA ASN A 103 -19.51 -10.21 3.31
C ASN A 103 -19.01 -9.95 4.74
N GLN A 104 -17.80 -9.45 4.91
CA GLN A 104 -17.22 -9.14 6.21
C GLN A 104 -17.89 -7.94 6.90
N VAL A 105 -18.24 -6.90 6.13
CA VAL A 105 -18.91 -5.70 6.68
C VAL A 105 -20.44 -5.82 6.67
N GLY A 106 -20.99 -6.69 5.83
CA GLY A 106 -22.40 -7.08 5.75
C GLY A 106 -23.18 -6.48 4.56
N SER A 107 -22.70 -5.41 3.92
CA SER A 107 -23.33 -4.86 2.71
C SER A 107 -22.36 -4.00 1.90
N GLU A 108 -22.63 -3.86 0.61
CA GLU A 108 -21.89 -2.99 -0.30
C GLU A 108 -21.91 -1.54 0.15
N LYS A 109 -23.10 -1.00 0.45
CA LYS A 109 -23.26 0.37 0.93
C LYS A 109 -22.42 0.67 2.17
N ARG A 110 -22.34 -0.28 3.11
CA ARG A 110 -21.53 -0.11 4.33
C ARG A 110 -20.04 -0.11 4.02
N LEU A 111 -19.60 -0.90 3.04
CA LEU A 111 -18.22 -0.86 2.57
C LEU A 111 -17.88 0.52 1.99
N GLU A 112 -18.75 1.05 1.13
CA GLU A 112 -18.57 2.37 0.53
C GLU A 112 -18.57 3.49 1.56
N GLU A 113 -19.41 3.41 2.60
CA GLU A 113 -19.43 4.37 3.72
C GLU A 113 -18.14 4.34 4.55
N ILE A 114 -17.56 3.15 4.78
CA ILE A 114 -16.31 2.99 5.55
C ILE A 114 -15.12 3.58 4.78
N PHE A 115 -15.05 3.31 3.48
CA PHE A 115 -13.92 3.73 2.63
C PHE A 115 -14.15 5.10 1.96
N ASN A 116 -15.36 5.66 2.08
CA ASN A 116 -15.80 6.88 1.41
C ASN A 116 -15.49 6.88 -0.10
N LYS A 117 -15.65 5.72 -0.73
CA LYS A 117 -15.36 5.43 -2.15
C LYS A 117 -16.35 4.39 -2.64
N SER A 118 -16.74 4.48 -3.92
CA SER A 118 -17.55 3.44 -4.54
C SER A 118 -16.75 2.15 -4.73
N VAL A 119 -17.42 1.00 -4.81
CA VAL A 119 -16.76 -0.27 -5.12
C VAL A 119 -16.00 -0.22 -6.44
N ILE A 120 -16.52 0.51 -7.42
CA ILE A 120 -15.88 0.68 -8.74
C ILE A 120 -14.56 1.44 -8.61
N GLU A 121 -14.53 2.54 -7.86
CA GLU A 121 -13.30 3.29 -7.61
C GLU A 121 -12.28 2.45 -6.83
N MET A 122 -12.72 1.71 -5.81
CA MET A 122 -11.84 0.80 -5.07
C MET A 122 -11.24 -0.27 -5.99
N LYS A 123 -12.04 -0.86 -6.89
CA LYS A 123 -11.52 -1.83 -7.86
C LYS A 123 -10.45 -1.23 -8.76
N GLU A 124 -10.60 0.01 -9.19
CA GLU A 124 -9.60 0.67 -10.04
C GLU A 124 -8.30 0.93 -9.27
N ASP A 125 -8.40 1.40 -8.01
CA ASP A 125 -7.25 1.57 -7.12
C ASP A 125 -6.47 0.25 -6.92
N PHE A 126 -7.18 -0.88 -6.81
CA PHE A 126 -6.58 -2.19 -6.61
C PHE A 126 -6.17 -2.92 -7.90
N ARG A 127 -6.62 -2.46 -9.08
CA ARG A 127 -6.43 -3.20 -10.35
C ARG A 127 -4.96 -3.45 -10.65
N SER A 128 -4.11 -2.43 -10.50
CA SER A 128 -2.67 -2.55 -10.72
C SER A 128 -2.02 -3.54 -9.76
N ILE A 129 -2.35 -3.44 -8.46
CA ILE A 129 -1.84 -4.31 -7.40
C ILE A 129 -2.24 -5.77 -7.65
N VAL A 130 -3.50 -6.02 -8.01
CA VAL A 130 -4.02 -7.36 -8.30
C VAL A 130 -3.32 -7.95 -9.53
N ARG A 131 -3.10 -7.15 -10.58
CA ARG A 131 -2.38 -7.58 -11.76
C ARG A 131 -0.95 -8.01 -11.42
N ASP A 132 -0.22 -7.21 -10.65
CA ASP A 132 1.13 -7.54 -10.21
C ASP A 132 1.15 -8.84 -9.38
N GLN A 133 0.21 -8.99 -8.45
CA GLN A 133 0.09 -10.22 -7.66
C GLN A 133 -0.17 -11.47 -8.52
N LEU A 134 -1.03 -11.35 -9.54
CA LEU A 134 -1.31 -12.44 -10.47
C LEU A 134 -0.09 -12.79 -11.32
N ARG A 135 0.69 -11.79 -11.78
CA ARG A 135 1.96 -12.02 -12.48
C ARG A 135 2.96 -12.79 -11.62
N ALA A 136 3.16 -12.34 -10.38
CA ALA A 136 4.05 -13.02 -9.43
C ALA A 136 3.61 -14.47 -9.18
N GLN A 137 2.30 -14.70 -9.05
CA GLN A 137 1.75 -16.03 -8.87
C GLN A 137 2.00 -16.94 -10.07
N MET A 138 1.78 -16.45 -11.30
CA MET A 138 2.04 -17.23 -12.51
C MET A 138 3.53 -17.53 -12.67
N MET A 139 4.42 -16.54 -12.44
CA MET A 139 5.86 -16.78 -12.47
C MET A 139 6.29 -17.86 -11.46
N ARG A 140 5.76 -17.80 -10.24
CA ARG A 140 6.05 -18.81 -9.21
C ARG A 140 5.60 -20.20 -9.66
N GLN A 141 4.43 -20.31 -10.31
CA GLN A 141 3.95 -21.56 -10.88
C GLN A 141 4.86 -22.07 -11.99
N GLU A 142 5.31 -21.20 -12.91
CA GLU A 142 6.26 -21.57 -13.97
C GLU A 142 7.60 -22.06 -13.40
N ILE A 143 8.18 -21.33 -12.44
CA ILE A 143 9.41 -21.75 -11.76
C ILE A 143 9.23 -23.13 -11.11
N THR A 144 8.09 -23.38 -10.47
CA THR A 144 7.83 -24.65 -9.80
C THR A 144 7.78 -25.82 -10.80
N LYS A 145 7.26 -25.61 -12.01
CA LYS A 145 7.25 -26.63 -13.08
C LYS A 145 8.66 -27.00 -13.56
N ILE A 146 9.63 -26.08 -13.51
CA ILE A 146 11.01 -26.34 -13.93
C ILE A 146 11.71 -27.34 -13.00
N PHE A 147 11.32 -27.37 -11.73
CA PHE A 147 11.92 -28.23 -10.71
C PHE A 147 11.20 -29.59 -10.53
N GLN A 148 10.18 -29.88 -11.35
CA GLN A 148 9.48 -31.17 -11.38
C GLN A 148 9.89 -31.99 -12.59
#